data_AF-A0A7C3HZA7-F1
#
_entry.id   AF-A0A7C3HZA7-F1
#
_cell.length_a   1.000
_cell.length_b   1.000
_cell.length_c   1.000
_cell.angle_alpha   90.00
_cell.angle_beta   90.00
_cell.angle_gamma   90.00
#
_symmetry.space_group_name_H-M   'P 1'
#
loop_
_entity.id
_entity.type
_entity.pdbx_description
1 polymer ?
#
loop_
_entity_poly.entity_id
_entity_poly.type
_entity_poly.pdbx_seq_one_letter_code
_entity_poly.pdbx_strand_id
1 'polypeptide(L)'
;MQGASPCNGTGAPPNDLCNNPVKGLCPDGWHIPSHYEWTTLANSAGGNFQYNSALGISPLGGGNLKLNCTNYWWSPNAGATNTTGFSAIPGGDTWHGVFEDYGQSAYFWTSSAIFTYTYNPWVYALNYSVPTVGRSQYFNEQGFSCRCVRD
;
A
#
# COMPACT_ATOMS: atom_id res chain seq x y z
N MET A 1 -5.84 7.26 -9.75
CA MET A 1 -7.25 7.06 -10.16
C MET A 1 -7.69 8.26 -11.00
N GLN A 2 -7.90 8.06 -12.30
CA GLN A 2 -8.18 9.17 -13.23
C GLN A 2 -9.52 9.84 -12.89
N GLY A 3 -9.47 11.06 -12.33
CA GLY A 3 -10.64 11.92 -12.13
C GLY A 3 -11.14 12.12 -10.69
N ALA A 4 -10.58 11.43 -9.69
CA ALA A 4 -10.86 11.76 -8.29
C ALA A 4 -9.90 12.85 -7.82
N SER A 5 -10.41 13.89 -7.14
CA SER A 5 -9.55 14.86 -6.46
C SER A 5 -8.60 14.10 -5.53
N PRO A 6 -7.31 14.47 -5.50
CA PRO A 6 -6.31 13.85 -4.64
C PRO A 6 -6.62 14.17 -3.18
N CYS A 7 -7.38 13.33 -2.50
CA CYS A 7 -7.74 13.54 -1.10
C CYS A 7 -6.82 12.74 -0.17
N ASN A 8 -6.51 13.32 1.00
CA ASN A 8 -5.65 12.73 2.03
C ASN A 8 -6.40 12.23 3.29
N GLY A 9 -7.74 12.20 3.35
CA GLY A 9 -8.45 11.83 4.60
C GLY A 9 -8.20 10.38 5.03
N THR A 10 -8.08 10.02 6.32
CA THR A 10 -8.73 10.60 7.54
C THR A 10 -7.86 11.18 8.70
N GLY A 11 -6.62 11.68 8.52
CA GLY A 11 -5.88 12.55 9.50
C GLY A 11 -4.81 11.90 10.37
N ALA A 12 -3.53 12.32 10.51
CA ALA A 12 -2.88 13.67 10.42
C ALA A 12 -1.31 13.57 10.26
N PRO A 13 -0.44 14.62 10.26
CA PRO A 13 -0.50 16.10 10.08
C PRO A 13 0.39 16.65 8.90
N PRO A 14 0.50 17.98 8.63
CA PRO A 14 0.02 19.10 9.44
C PRO A 14 -1.45 19.40 9.23
N ASN A 15 -2.00 19.16 8.04
CA ASN A 15 -3.42 19.27 7.73
C ASN A 15 -3.67 18.40 6.50
N ASP A 16 -4.34 17.27 6.68
CA ASP A 16 -4.73 16.44 5.55
C ASP A 16 -5.69 17.26 4.69
N LEU A 17 -5.36 17.42 3.41
CA LEU A 17 -5.94 18.44 2.53
C LEU A 17 -7.46 18.28 2.29
N CYS A 18 -8.09 17.21 2.77
CA CYS A 18 -9.49 16.89 2.53
C CYS A 18 -10.16 16.28 3.77
N ASN A 19 -11.35 16.78 4.11
CA ASN A 19 -12.15 16.33 5.26
C ASN A 19 -12.84 14.97 5.05
N ASN A 20 -12.85 14.45 3.81
CA ASN A 20 -13.56 13.22 3.46
C ASN A 20 -12.62 12.22 2.77
N PRO A 21 -12.70 10.92 3.09
CA PRO A 21 -11.90 9.89 2.44
C PRO A 21 -12.34 9.62 0.99
N VAL A 22 -11.43 9.09 0.17
CA VAL A 22 -11.70 8.79 -1.26
C VAL A 22 -12.41 7.44 -1.38
N LYS A 23 -13.71 7.42 -1.66
CA LYS A 23 -14.45 6.17 -1.96
C LYS A 23 -13.80 5.36 -3.09
N GLY A 24 -13.51 6.02 -4.22
CA GLY A 24 -12.92 5.36 -5.39
C GLY A 24 -13.76 4.16 -5.88
N LEU A 25 -13.11 3.00 -6.00
CA LEU A 25 -13.73 1.74 -6.42
C LEU A 25 -14.44 0.98 -5.27
N CYS A 26 -14.43 1.52 -4.05
CA CYS A 26 -14.97 0.84 -2.89
C CYS A 26 -16.49 0.92 -2.80
N PRO A 27 -17.14 -0.04 -2.10
CA PRO A 27 -18.57 0.02 -1.79
C PRO A 27 -18.94 1.25 -0.96
N ASP A 28 -20.25 1.51 -0.80
CA ASP A 28 -20.73 2.57 0.11
C ASP A 28 -20.34 2.28 1.57
N GLY A 29 -19.89 3.31 2.28
CA GLY A 29 -19.34 3.20 3.65
C GLY A 29 -17.91 2.66 3.72
N TRP A 30 -17.20 2.67 2.58
CA TRP A 30 -15.80 2.27 2.47
C TRP A 30 -15.02 3.24 1.59
N HIS A 31 -13.71 3.32 1.83
CA HIS A 31 -12.79 4.16 1.09
C HIS A 31 -11.47 3.46 0.75
N ILE A 32 -10.76 4.04 -0.21
CA ILE A 32 -9.39 3.65 -0.57
C ILE A 32 -8.43 4.27 0.46
N PRO A 33 -7.62 3.45 1.15
CA PRO A 33 -6.76 3.92 2.23
C PRO A 33 -5.77 5.00 1.74
N SER A 34 -5.65 6.04 2.54
CA SER A 34 -4.67 7.11 2.39
C SER A 34 -3.25 6.62 2.65
N HIS A 35 -2.27 7.45 2.28
CA HIS A 35 -0.87 7.22 2.68
C HIS A 35 -0.71 7.20 4.20
N TYR A 36 -1.51 8.00 4.92
CA TYR A 36 -1.50 8.04 6.37
C TYR A 36 -1.96 6.71 6.97
N GLU A 37 -3.12 6.19 6.56
CA GLU A 37 -3.66 4.93 7.06
C GLU A 37 -2.74 3.76 6.75
N TRP A 38 -2.13 3.73 5.56
CA TRP A 38 -1.10 2.75 5.24
C TRP A 38 0.16 2.90 6.09
N THR A 39 0.60 4.13 6.38
CA THR A 39 1.75 4.37 7.28
C THR A 39 1.44 3.85 8.68
N THR A 40 0.23 4.12 9.18
CA THR A 40 -0.26 3.63 10.48
C THR A 40 -0.30 2.10 10.52
N LEU A 41 -0.84 1.45 9.48
CA LEU A 41 -0.83 0.00 9.35
C LEU A 41 0.60 -0.55 9.33
N ALA A 42 1.47 -0.01 8.49
CA ALA A 42 2.86 -0.46 8.38
C ALA A 42 3.62 -0.31 9.70
N ASN A 43 3.41 0.79 10.43
CA ASN A 43 4.03 1.00 11.74
C ASN A 43 3.45 0.08 12.82
N SER A 44 2.13 -0.19 12.79
CA SER A 44 1.50 -1.17 13.69
C SER A 44 2.04 -2.59 13.46
N ALA A 45 2.49 -2.89 12.24
CA ALA A 45 3.12 -4.14 11.87
C ALA A 45 4.59 -4.25 12.31
N GLY A 46 5.15 -3.25 12.99
CA GLY A 46 6.58 -3.19 13.36
C GLY A 46 7.45 -2.47 12.33
N GLY A 47 6.84 -1.80 11.35
CA GLY A 47 7.52 -0.82 10.51
C GLY A 47 7.91 0.44 11.29
N ASN A 48 8.79 1.24 10.70
CA ASN A 48 9.17 2.55 11.23
C ASN A 48 9.29 3.55 10.09
N PHE A 49 8.14 3.94 9.56
CA PHE A 49 8.03 5.01 8.58
C PHE A 49 7.63 6.30 9.28
N GLN A 50 8.47 7.31 9.12
CA GLN A 50 8.04 8.69 9.32
C GLN A 50 7.02 9.05 8.24
N TYR A 51 5.99 9.79 8.63
CA TYR A 51 5.03 10.37 7.70
C TYR A 51 5.75 11.29 6.71
N ASN A 52 5.36 11.24 5.43
CA ASN A 52 5.82 12.09 4.31
C ASN A 52 7.34 12.29 4.07
N SER A 53 8.24 11.65 4.83
CA SER A 53 9.66 11.99 4.81
C SER A 53 10.60 11.02 4.06
N ALA A 54 10.15 9.83 3.62
CA ALA A 54 11.06 8.89 2.96
C ALA A 54 10.38 7.83 2.07
N LEU A 55 10.82 7.74 0.80
CA LEU A 55 10.83 6.46 0.09
C LEU A 55 11.72 5.49 0.89
N GLY A 56 11.41 4.20 0.93
CA GLY A 56 12.31 3.26 1.59
C GLY A 56 11.68 1.94 1.98
N ILE A 57 12.43 1.18 2.77
CA ILE A 57 12.04 -0.13 3.27
C ILE A 57 12.11 -0.15 4.80
N SER A 58 11.19 -0.88 5.43
CA SER A 58 11.23 -1.16 6.86
C SER A 58 11.30 -2.68 7.10
N PRO A 59 12.35 -3.20 7.76
CA PRO A 59 12.71 -4.62 7.70
C PRO A 59 11.80 -5.57 8.48
N LEU A 60 11.00 -5.09 9.44
CA LEU A 60 10.17 -5.96 10.29
C LEU A 60 8.67 -5.84 10.01
N GLY A 61 8.25 -4.79 9.30
CA GLY A 61 6.82 -4.54 9.06
C GLY A 61 6.17 -5.47 8.03
N GLY A 62 6.90 -5.93 7.04
CA GLY A 62 6.31 -6.63 5.89
C GLY A 62 5.85 -8.04 6.20
N GLY A 63 6.66 -8.81 6.94
CA GLY A 63 6.32 -10.17 7.36
C GLY A 63 4.98 -10.27 8.11
N ASN A 64 4.72 -9.31 8.99
CA ASN A 64 3.51 -9.22 9.81
C ASN A 64 2.24 -8.86 9.00
N LEU A 65 2.39 -8.40 7.76
CA LEU A 65 1.29 -8.06 6.84
C LEU A 65 0.98 -9.18 5.83
N LYS A 66 1.96 -10.05 5.54
CA LYS A 66 1.81 -11.11 4.54
C LYS A 66 0.92 -12.24 5.06
N LEU A 67 0.05 -12.75 4.18
CA LEU A 67 -0.64 -14.03 4.44
C LEU A 67 0.41 -15.11 4.71
N ASN A 68 0.29 -15.78 5.85
CA ASN A 68 1.24 -16.81 6.30
C ASN A 68 0.97 -18.16 5.60
N CYS A 69 1.20 -18.20 4.29
CA CYS A 69 1.19 -19.43 3.50
C CYS A 69 2.04 -19.27 2.24
N THR A 70 2.41 -20.40 1.62
CA THR A 70 3.17 -20.48 0.37
C THR A 70 2.34 -20.95 -0.82
N ASN A 71 1.02 -21.11 -0.67
CA ASN A 71 0.14 -21.47 -1.78
C ASN A 71 -0.02 -20.33 -2.80
N TYR A 72 0.11 -19.09 -2.33
CA TYR A 72 0.05 -17.90 -3.17
C TYR A 72 1.43 -17.23 -3.30
N TRP A 73 2.17 -17.12 -2.20
CA TRP A 73 3.53 -16.58 -2.21
C TRP A 73 4.55 -17.62 -2.65
N TRP A 74 5.50 -17.20 -3.47
CA TRP A 74 6.69 -18.02 -3.75
C TRP A 74 7.41 -18.37 -2.45
N SER A 75 7.94 -19.59 -2.41
CA SER A 75 8.79 -20.04 -1.30
C SER A 75 10.06 -19.18 -1.22
N PRO A 76 10.49 -18.72 -0.03
CA PRO A 76 10.05 -19.16 1.29
C PRO A 76 8.95 -18.30 1.94
N ASN A 77 8.43 -17.27 1.26
CA ASN A 77 7.61 -16.22 1.88
C ASN A 77 8.24 -15.68 3.18
N ALA A 78 9.49 -15.23 3.07
CA ALA A 78 10.40 -14.97 4.19
C ALA A 78 9.76 -14.10 5.28
N GLY A 79 9.75 -14.64 6.50
CA GLY A 79 9.28 -13.96 7.71
C GLY A 79 7.78 -13.64 7.72
N ALA A 80 6.96 -14.28 6.89
CA ALA A 80 5.51 -14.12 6.96
C ALA A 80 4.94 -14.69 8.27
N THR A 81 4.17 -13.88 8.99
CA THR A 81 3.54 -14.26 10.26
C THR A 81 2.07 -13.87 10.31
N ASN A 82 1.66 -12.86 9.52
CA ASN A 82 0.30 -12.31 9.49
C ASN A 82 -0.25 -11.84 10.86
N THR A 83 0.60 -11.40 11.78
CA THR A 83 0.18 -11.02 13.14
C THR A 83 -0.80 -9.84 13.17
N THR A 84 -0.83 -9.02 12.11
CA THR A 84 -1.80 -7.92 11.96
C THR A 84 -3.19 -8.40 11.50
N GLY A 85 -3.30 -9.62 10.96
CA GLY A 85 -4.51 -10.11 10.29
C GLY A 85 -4.73 -9.55 8.87
N PHE A 86 -3.88 -8.65 8.37
CA PHE A 86 -4.05 -7.99 7.07
C PHE A 86 -4.12 -8.96 5.87
N SER A 87 -3.38 -10.06 5.95
CA SER A 87 -3.44 -11.17 5.00
C SER A 87 -3.16 -10.74 3.55
N ALA A 88 -2.02 -10.07 3.32
CA ALA A 88 -1.62 -9.68 1.97
C ALA A 88 -1.36 -10.91 1.08
N ILE A 89 -1.87 -10.86 -0.14
CA ILE A 89 -1.65 -11.85 -1.20
C ILE A 89 -0.82 -11.22 -2.33
N PRO A 90 0.07 -11.98 -3.00
CA PRO A 90 0.95 -11.49 -4.04
C PRO A 90 0.25 -11.47 -5.40
N GLY A 91 -0.60 -10.46 -5.58
CA GLY A 91 -1.33 -10.26 -6.83
C GLY A 91 -0.47 -9.86 -8.01
N GLY A 92 0.81 -9.53 -7.80
CA GLY A 92 1.66 -8.94 -8.83
C GLY A 92 1.22 -7.52 -9.19
N ASP A 93 1.62 -7.09 -10.37
CA ASP A 93 1.26 -5.81 -10.95
C ASP A 93 1.07 -5.88 -12.47
N THR A 94 0.76 -4.73 -13.06
CA THR A 94 0.76 -4.57 -14.51
C THR A 94 1.63 -3.38 -14.89
N TRP A 95 2.67 -3.63 -15.66
CA TRP A 95 3.61 -2.62 -16.16
C TRP A 95 3.44 -2.47 -17.67
N HIS A 96 3.05 -1.27 -18.13
CA HIS A 96 2.72 -1.00 -19.55
C HIS A 96 1.78 -2.05 -20.19
N GLY A 97 0.78 -2.51 -19.42
CA GLY A 97 -0.19 -3.50 -19.89
C GLY A 97 0.28 -4.96 -19.81
N VAL A 98 1.49 -5.23 -19.34
CA VAL A 98 2.01 -6.58 -19.11
C VAL A 98 1.86 -6.96 -17.65
N PHE A 99 1.21 -8.09 -17.38
CA PHE A 99 1.06 -8.61 -16.03
C PHE A 99 2.33 -9.35 -15.58
N GLU A 100 2.86 -9.00 -14.41
CA GLU A 100 4.08 -9.58 -13.86
C GLU A 100 4.03 -9.74 -12.32
N ASP A 101 5.10 -10.27 -11.73
CA ASP A 101 5.28 -10.43 -10.27
C ASP A 101 4.23 -11.25 -9.50
N TYR A 102 3.36 -11.98 -10.19
CA TYR A 102 2.44 -12.91 -9.56
C TYR A 102 3.18 -13.92 -8.67
N GLY A 103 2.76 -14.02 -7.41
CA GLY A 103 3.43 -14.86 -6.41
C GLY A 103 4.68 -14.24 -5.79
N GLN A 104 5.28 -13.22 -6.41
CA GLN A 104 6.51 -12.59 -5.95
C GLN A 104 6.26 -11.35 -5.09
N SER A 105 5.34 -10.50 -5.52
CA SER A 105 5.13 -9.19 -4.90
C SER A 105 3.65 -8.86 -4.75
N ALA A 106 3.34 -8.08 -3.71
CA ALA A 106 2.03 -7.47 -3.51
C ALA A 106 2.20 -5.96 -3.51
N TYR A 107 1.55 -5.27 -4.45
CA TYR A 107 1.59 -3.82 -4.58
C TYR A 107 0.23 -3.21 -4.30
N PHE A 108 0.21 -2.13 -3.52
CA PHE A 108 -1.02 -1.47 -3.12
C PHE A 108 -0.97 0.03 -3.40
N TRP A 109 -1.95 0.51 -4.18
CA TRP A 109 -2.19 1.93 -4.36
C TRP A 109 -2.76 2.55 -3.07
N THR A 110 -2.38 3.80 -2.82
CA THR A 110 -3.07 4.66 -1.85
C THR A 110 -3.86 5.74 -2.57
N SER A 111 -4.83 6.35 -1.88
CA SER A 111 -5.58 7.50 -2.42
C SER A 111 -4.79 8.81 -2.41
N SER A 112 -3.69 8.87 -1.65
CA SER A 112 -2.86 10.07 -1.46
C SER A 112 -1.68 10.13 -2.42
N ALA A 113 -1.31 11.34 -2.83
CA ALA A 113 -0.16 11.60 -3.69
C ALA A 113 0.62 12.83 -3.24
N ILE A 114 1.87 12.92 -3.68
CA ILE A 114 2.65 14.16 -3.57
C ILE A 114 2.57 14.94 -4.88
N PHE A 115 2.44 16.25 -4.77
CA PHE A 115 2.46 17.21 -5.88
C PHE A 115 3.75 18.02 -5.84
N THR A 116 4.84 17.44 -6.31
CA THR A 116 6.07 18.21 -6.55
C THR A 116 6.08 18.80 -7.95
N TYR A 117 5.62 18.06 -8.97
CA TYR A 117 5.45 18.55 -10.36
C TYR A 117 4.45 17.70 -11.18
N THR A 118 4.28 16.42 -10.80
CA THR A 118 3.33 15.46 -11.38
C THR A 118 2.55 14.77 -10.27
N TYR A 119 1.37 14.22 -10.58
CA TYR A 119 0.60 13.41 -9.63
C TYR A 119 1.26 12.05 -9.43
N ASN A 120 1.93 11.87 -8.28
CA ASN A 120 2.67 10.66 -7.92
C ASN A 120 2.04 10.00 -6.67
N PRO A 121 1.06 9.09 -6.85
CA PRO A 121 0.45 8.37 -5.75
C PRO A 121 1.46 7.50 -5.00
N TRP A 122 1.26 7.36 -3.69
CA TRP A 122 2.06 6.45 -2.88
C TRP A 122 1.69 4.99 -3.15
N VAL A 123 2.71 4.14 -3.05
CA VAL A 123 2.61 2.68 -3.22
C VAL A 123 3.27 1.99 -2.04
N TYR A 124 2.61 0.95 -1.55
CA TYR A 124 3.18 0.02 -0.60
C TYR A 124 3.42 -1.33 -1.27
N ALA A 125 4.58 -1.92 -0.98
CA ALA A 125 5.01 -3.18 -1.58
C ALA A 125 5.44 -4.18 -0.51
N LEU A 126 5.14 -5.45 -0.75
CA LEU A 126 5.64 -6.60 0.00
C LEU A 126 6.25 -7.60 -0.98
N ASN A 127 7.35 -8.25 -0.60
CA ASN A 127 8.03 -9.23 -1.46
C ASN A 127 8.18 -10.59 -0.74
N TYR A 128 8.18 -11.67 -1.52
CA TYR A 128 8.31 -13.03 -1.01
C TYR A 128 9.67 -13.32 -0.36
N SER A 129 10.74 -12.69 -0.84
CA SER A 129 12.12 -13.02 -0.45
C SER A 129 12.59 -12.32 0.83
N VAL A 130 11.86 -11.30 1.29
CA VAL A 130 12.23 -10.48 2.45
C VAL A 130 11.03 -10.18 3.37
N PRO A 131 11.24 -9.98 4.68
CA PRO A 131 10.18 -9.59 5.62
C PRO A 131 9.92 -8.08 5.64
N THR A 132 10.34 -7.34 4.60
CA THR A 132 10.29 -5.87 4.58
C THR A 132 8.96 -5.37 4.00
N VAL A 133 8.52 -4.21 4.48
CA VAL A 133 7.51 -3.40 3.80
C VAL A 133 8.24 -2.28 3.07
N GLY A 134 7.98 -2.17 1.76
CA GLY A 134 8.50 -1.11 0.91
C GLY A 134 7.47 -0.01 0.71
N ARG A 135 7.94 1.23 0.58
CA ARG A 135 7.14 2.41 0.30
C ARG A 135 7.81 3.23 -0.79
N SER A 136 7.08 3.47 -1.88
CA SER A 136 7.57 4.23 -3.03
C SER A 136 6.50 5.16 -3.59
N GLN A 137 6.85 5.87 -4.66
CA GLN A 137 5.97 6.69 -5.48
C GLN A 137 6.13 6.24 -6.92
N TYR A 138 5.01 6.01 -7.61
CA TYR A 138 5.01 5.58 -9.00
C TYR A 138 4.12 6.50 -9.84
N PHE A 139 4.41 6.51 -11.15
CA PHE A 139 3.57 7.19 -12.14
C PHE A 139 2.23 6.44 -12.30
N ASN A 140 1.29 7.00 -13.04
CA ASN A 140 -0.08 6.48 -13.09
C ASN A 140 -0.27 5.31 -14.08
N GLU A 141 0.82 4.70 -14.55
CA GLU A 141 0.82 3.72 -15.64
C GLU A 141 0.88 2.27 -15.14
N GLN A 142 1.02 2.06 -13.82
CA GLN A 142 1.06 0.73 -13.23
C GLN A 142 -0.31 0.28 -12.70
N GLY A 143 -0.63 -1.00 -12.92
CA GLY A 143 -1.78 -1.67 -12.33
C GLY A 143 -1.40 -2.31 -10.99
N PHE A 144 -1.65 -1.60 -9.87
CA PHE A 144 -1.52 -2.17 -8.53
C PHE A 144 -2.88 -2.43 -7.89
N SER A 145 -2.88 -3.28 -6.86
CA SER A 145 -4.11 -3.61 -6.13
C SER A 145 -4.62 -2.40 -5.35
N CYS A 146 -5.93 -2.26 -5.28
CA CYS A 146 -6.60 -1.38 -4.32
C CYS A 146 -7.22 -2.23 -3.22
N ARG A 147 -7.23 -1.72 -1.98
CA ARG A 147 -8.03 -2.28 -0.88
C ARG A 147 -9.00 -1.23 -0.38
N CYS A 148 -10.07 -1.70 0.25
CA CYS A 148 -11.07 -0.85 0.85
C CYS A 148 -10.98 -0.94 2.37
N VAL A 149 -11.08 0.21 3.02
CA VAL A 149 -11.17 0.37 4.47
C VAL A 149 -12.55 0.93 4.80
N ARG A 150 -13.15 0.47 5.88
CA ARG A 150 -14.48 0.93 6.29
C ARG A 150 -14.35 2.31 6.92
N ASP A 151 -15.28 3.21 6.60
CA ASP A 151 -15.39 4.55 7.21
C ASP A 151 -15.72 4.48 8.71
#